data_AF-A0A5C8T751-F1
#
_entry.id   AF-A0A5C8T751-F1
#
_cell.length_a   1.000
_cell.length_b   1.000
_cell.length_c   1.000
_cell.angle_alpha   90.00
_cell.angle_beta   90.00
_cell.angle_gamma   90.00
#
_symmetry.space_group_name_H-M   'P 1'
#
loop_
_entity.id
_entity.type
_entity.pdbx_description
1 polymer ?
#
loop_
_entity_poly.entity_id
_entity_poly.type
_entity_poly.pdbx_seq_one_letter_code
_entity_poly.pdbx_strand_id
1 'polypeptide(L)'
;MPAHYCINPLDPYAEQEVLVTYDDHRPFVTVRSAVDEEGYDILTELSAECIRILQLEIAGYHGHTAPYAWTPHAVDVVAAPEVA
;
A
#
# COMPACT_ATOMS: atom_id res chain seq x y z
N MET A 1 1.79 -16.75 -0.30
CA MET A 1 1.67 -15.31 -0.02
C MET A 1 1.99 -14.59 -1.32
N PRO A 2 1.05 -13.84 -1.90
CA PRO A 2 1.34 -12.98 -3.04
C PRO A 2 2.41 -11.94 -2.70
N ALA A 3 3.09 -11.45 -3.74
CA ALA A 3 4.08 -10.40 -3.64
C ALA A 3 3.89 -9.37 -4.76
N HIS A 4 4.24 -8.11 -4.49
CA HIS A 4 4.14 -7.02 -5.45
C HIS A 4 5.24 -5.98 -5.17
N TYR A 5 5.88 -5.47 -6.22
CA TYR A 5 6.75 -4.31 -6.10
C TYR A 5 5.88 -3.07 -5.95
N CYS A 6 6.11 -2.32 -4.88
CA CYS A 6 5.44 -1.05 -4.61
C CYS A 6 6.48 0.06 -4.53
N ILE A 7 6.10 1.29 -4.79
CA ILE A 7 6.96 2.45 -4.54
C ILE A 7 7.34 2.46 -3.05
N ASN A 8 8.63 2.69 -2.76
CA ASN A 8 9.11 2.82 -1.40
C ASN A 8 8.46 4.05 -0.73
N PRO A 9 7.61 3.88 0.29
CA PRO A 9 6.89 5.00 0.90
C PRO A 9 7.81 5.91 1.73
N LEU A 10 9.05 5.48 2.02
CA LEU A 10 10.08 6.30 2.65
C LEU A 10 10.88 7.13 1.64
N ASP A 11 10.76 6.83 0.33
CA ASP A 11 11.42 7.59 -0.72
C ASP A 11 10.52 8.72 -1.23
N PRO A 12 10.81 9.99 -0.87
CA PRO A 12 10.00 11.12 -1.28
C PRO A 12 10.06 11.39 -2.80
N TYR A 13 11.00 10.79 -3.53
CA TYR A 13 11.17 10.98 -4.96
C TYR A 13 10.55 9.87 -5.81
N ALA A 14 10.05 8.79 -5.17
CA ALA A 14 9.47 7.63 -5.85
C ALA A 14 10.41 7.00 -6.91
N GLU A 15 11.70 7.00 -6.63
CA GLU A 15 12.75 6.38 -7.45
C GLU A 15 13.08 4.96 -6.99
N GLN A 16 12.72 4.59 -5.76
CA GLN A 16 12.94 3.28 -5.17
C GLN A 16 11.65 2.47 -5.06
N GLU A 17 11.80 1.15 -5.15
CA GLU A 17 10.73 0.18 -4.94
C GLU A 17 11.06 -0.75 -3.77
N VAL A 18 10.02 -1.28 -3.13
CA VAL A 18 10.09 -2.33 -2.12
C VAL A 18 9.28 -3.54 -2.55
N LEU A 19 9.81 -4.74 -2.33
CA LEU A 19 9.08 -5.99 -2.53
C LEU A 19 8.16 -6.24 -1.33
N VAL A 20 6.86 -6.07 -1.53
CA VAL A 20 5.85 -6.27 -0.49
C VAL A 20 5.29 -7.68 -0.56
N THR A 21 5.37 -8.43 0.54
CA THR A 21 4.59 -9.67 0.70
C THR A 21 3.38 -9.41 1.58
N TYR A 22 2.26 -10.03 1.25
CA TYR A 22 1.00 -9.77 1.93
C TYR A 22 0.09 -11.00 1.97
N ASP A 23 -0.84 -10.97 2.93
CA ASP A 23 -1.98 -11.87 2.92
C ASP A 23 -3.17 -11.20 2.23
N ASP A 24 -3.82 -11.96 1.34
CA ASP A 24 -5.01 -11.52 0.60
C ASP A 24 -6.23 -11.55 1.52
N HIS A 25 -6.29 -10.57 2.41
CA HIS A 25 -7.42 -10.30 3.29
C HIS A 25 -8.24 -9.11 2.78
N ARG A 26 -9.49 -9.01 3.26
CA ARG A 26 -10.46 -7.98 2.85
C ARG A 26 -10.73 -7.04 4.02
N PRO A 27 -11.00 -5.74 3.78
CA PRO A 27 -10.99 -5.02 2.50
C PRO A 27 -9.59 -4.57 2.05
N PHE A 28 -8.60 -4.66 2.94
CA PHE A 28 -7.19 -4.39 2.67
C PHE A 28 -6.36 -5.62 2.93
N VAL A 29 -5.35 -5.82 2.07
CA VAL A 29 -4.33 -6.83 2.30
C VAL A 29 -3.60 -6.53 3.62
N THR A 30 -3.20 -7.58 4.31
CA THR A 30 -2.31 -7.42 5.48
C THR A 30 -0.88 -7.51 4.99
N VAL A 31 -0.14 -6.42 5.09
CA VAL A 31 1.29 -6.38 4.76
C VAL A 31 2.05 -7.22 5.77
N ARG A 32 2.92 -8.10 5.28
CA ARG A 32 3.70 -9.06 6.09
C ARG A 32 5.18 -8.78 6.07
N SER A 33 5.69 -8.26 4.96
CA SER A 33 7.04 -7.73 4.83
C SER A 33 7.05 -6.64 3.76
N ALA A 34 7.99 -5.70 3.88
CA ALA A 34 8.33 -4.73 2.84
C ALA A 34 9.86 -4.72 2.72
N VAL A 35 10.39 -5.37 1.69
CA VAL A 35 11.84 -5.58 1.54
C VAL A 35 12.41 -4.56 0.56
N ASP A 36 13.39 -3.77 0.98
CA ASP A 36 14.08 -2.79 0.13
C ASP A 36 15.08 -3.44 -0.85
N GLU A 37 15.77 -2.60 -1.63
CA GLU A 37 16.79 -3.05 -2.60
C GLU A 37 18.03 -3.68 -1.94
N GLU A 38 18.30 -3.35 -0.67
CA GLU A 38 19.40 -3.90 0.12
C GLU A 38 19.03 -5.25 0.76
N GLY A 39 17.75 -5.63 0.72
CA GLY A 39 17.23 -6.87 1.27
C GLY A 39 16.76 -6.76 2.72
N TYR A 40 16.62 -5.55 3.26
CA TYR A 40 16.12 -5.32 4.61
C TYR A 40 14.60 -5.21 4.62
N ASP A 41 13.97 -5.86 5.59
CA ASP A 41 12.54 -5.70 5.84
C ASP A 41 12.30 -4.42 6.65
N ILE A 42 11.83 -3.38 5.97
CA ILE A 42 11.58 -2.05 6.54
C ILE A 42 10.19 -1.93 7.14
N LEU A 43 9.37 -2.99 7.16
CA LEU A 43 7.97 -2.91 7.61
C LEU A 43 7.81 -2.32 9.02
N THR A 44 8.74 -2.62 9.93
CA THR A 44 8.71 -2.09 11.31
C THR A 44 9.04 -0.61 11.40
N GLU A 45 9.64 -0.05 10.37
CA GLU A 45 10.03 1.36 10.27
C GLU A 45 8.92 2.20 9.61
N LEU A 46 7.98 1.55 8.94
CA LEU A 46 6.87 2.21 8.27
C LEU A 46 5.83 2.72 9.28
N SER A 47 5.42 3.97 9.08
CA SER A 47 4.25 4.50 9.75
C SER A 47 2.96 3.81 9.25
N ALA A 48 1.87 3.95 10.02
CA ALA A 48 0.56 3.45 9.58
C ALA A 48 0.11 4.07 8.24
N GLU A 49 0.50 5.31 7.95
CA GLU A 49 0.23 5.99 6.69
C GLU A 49 1.03 5.38 5.54
N CYS A 50 2.31 5.08 5.75
CA CYS A 50 3.15 4.38 4.76
C CYS A 50 2.59 2.99 4.44
N ILE A 51 2.18 2.23 5.46
CA ILE A 51 1.53 0.92 5.26
C ILE A 51 0.24 1.07 4.46
N ARG A 52 -0.54 2.13 4.71
CA ARG A 52 -1.78 2.42 3.98
C ARG A 52 -1.53 2.72 2.50
N ILE A 53 -0.44 3.43 2.17
CA ILE A 53 -0.02 3.70 0.78
C ILE A 53 0.26 2.38 0.06
N LEU A 54 1.06 1.48 0.66
CA LEU A 54 1.34 0.16 0.09
C LEU A 54 0.06 -0.65 -0.17
N GLN A 55 -0.88 -0.63 0.78
CA GLN A 55 -2.16 -1.30 0.62
C GLN A 55 -3.01 -0.71 -0.52
N LEU A 56 -2.98 0.61 -0.71
CA LEU A 56 -3.70 1.27 -1.82
C LEU A 56 -3.08 0.93 -3.17
N GLU A 57 -1.75 0.90 -3.26
CA GLU A 57 -1.03 0.57 -4.48
C GLU A 57 -1.32 -0.87 -4.90
N ILE A 58 -1.22 -1.84 -3.98
CA ILE A 58 -1.58 -3.24 -4.22
C ILE A 58 -3.05 -3.35 -4.67
N ALA A 59 -3.93 -2.62 -4.02
CA ALA A 59 -5.34 -2.63 -4.36
C ALA A 59 -5.60 -1.96 -5.73
N GLY A 60 -4.85 -0.92 -6.10
CA GLY A 60 -4.87 -0.30 -7.42
C GLY A 60 -4.38 -1.25 -8.52
N TYR A 61 -3.30 -1.98 -8.26
CA TYR A 61 -2.79 -3.03 -9.15
C TYR A 61 -3.85 -4.09 -9.46
N HIS A 62 -4.60 -4.52 -8.44
CA HIS A 62 -5.71 -5.46 -8.60
C HIS A 62 -7.03 -4.79 -9.02
N GLY A 63 -7.08 -3.47 -9.18
CA GLY A 63 -8.30 -2.65 -9.31
C GLY A 63 -9.21 -2.97 -10.50
N HIS A 64 -8.74 -3.75 -11.47
CA HIS A 64 -9.55 -4.28 -12.57
C HIS A 64 -10.27 -5.61 -12.23
N THR A 65 -10.01 -6.17 -11.05
CA THR A 65 -10.59 -7.41 -10.56
C THR A 65 -11.32 -7.17 -9.24
N ALA A 66 -12.54 -7.69 -9.12
CA ALA A 66 -13.26 -7.68 -7.85
C ALA A 66 -12.41 -8.43 -6.80
N PRO A 67 -12.20 -7.86 -5.61
CA PRO A 67 -12.99 -6.82 -4.95
C PRO A 67 -12.45 -5.38 -5.04
N TYR A 68 -11.35 -5.11 -5.74
CA TYR A 68 -10.60 -3.85 -5.59
C TYR A 68 -11.13 -2.70 -6.46
N ALA A 69 -12.26 -2.90 -7.14
CA ALA A 69 -12.89 -1.92 -8.02
C ALA A 69 -13.24 -0.57 -7.34
N TRP A 70 -13.20 -0.50 -6.01
CA TRP A 70 -13.45 0.72 -5.24
C TRP A 70 -12.21 1.63 -5.11
N THR A 71 -11.01 1.12 -5.38
CA THR A 71 -9.73 1.84 -5.15
C THR A 71 -9.58 3.15 -5.93
N PRO A 72 -10.14 3.33 -7.15
CA PRO A 72 -10.08 4.62 -7.82
C PRO A 72 -10.83 5.73 -7.07
N HIS A 73 -11.76 5.38 -6.19
CA HIS A 73 -12.58 6.31 -5.40
C HIS A 73 -12.07 6.48 -3.96
N ALA A 74 -11.00 5.78 -3.57
CA ALA A 74 -10.49 5.77 -2.20
C ALA A 74 -9.86 7.10 -1.77
N VAL A 75 -9.25 7.80 -2.72
CA VAL A 75 -8.53 9.07 -2.50
C VAL A 75 -9.45 10.25 -2.22
N ASP A 76 -10.74 10.15 -2.59
CA ASP A 76 -11.72 11.23 -2.38
C ASP A 76 -12.30 11.28 -0.95
N VAL A 77 -12.17 10.21 -0.16
CA VAL A 77 -12.89 10.07 1.13
C VAL A 77 -12.14 10.71 2.32
N VAL A 78 -10.89 11.15 2.14
CA VAL A 78 -10.11 11.81 3.22
C VAL A 78 -10.39 13.31 3.33
N ALA A 79 -11.21 13.88 2.44
CA ALA A 79 -11.71 15.24 2.55
C ALA A 79 -13.13 15.26 3.13
N ALA A 80 -13.32 14.84 4.37
CA ALA A 80 -14.50 15.25 5.13
C ALA A 80 -14.20 16.64 5.72
N PRO A 81 -14.83 17.74 5.26
CA PRO A 81 -14.75 19.00 5.99
C PRO A 81 -15.40 18.81 7.36
N GLU A 82 -14.68 19.21 8.41
CA GLU A 82 -15.28 19.42 9.73
C GLU A 82 -16.42 20.43 9.56
N VAL A 83 -17.66 19.95 9.66
CA VAL A 83 -18.82 20.83 9.79
C VAL A 83 -18.84 21.32 11.23
N ALA A 84 -18.39 22.54 11.45
CA ALA A 84 -18.67 23.33 12.65
C ALA A 84 -20.01 24.07 12.52
#